data_AF-A0A6L9M2W9-F1
#
_entry.id   AF-A0A6L9M2W9-F1
#
_cell.length_a   1.000
_cell.length_b   1.000
_cell.length_c   1.000
_cell.angle_alpha   90.00
_cell.angle_beta   90.00
_cell.angle_gamma   90.00
#
_symmetry.space_group_name_H-M   'P 1'
#
loop_
_entity.id
_entity.type
_entity.pdbx_description
1 polymer ?
#
loop_
_entity_poly.entity_id
_entity_poly.type
_entity_poly.pdbx_seq_one_letter_code
_entity_poly.pdbx_strand_id
1 'polypeptide(L)'
;MLFKKGAMEGIDQRHYFRDQVFNELDWRLDTTSGTLGKEQAEAQFQLVIRDINYGIHDLRLSHDSRTDTRTYEQRNSMTRVHWGSAKPIIAREDLLGRTLTMYRNELYHGVFVIEID
;
A
#
# COMPACT_ATOMS: atom_id res chain seq x y z
N MET A 1 6.77 1.79 2.02
CA MET A 1 7.01 1.81 0.57
C MET A 1 5.84 2.48 -0.13
N LEU A 2 6.05 3.24 -1.20
CA LEU A 2 4.95 3.79 -2.03
C LEU A 2 4.45 2.73 -3.00
N PHE A 3 3.14 2.62 -3.19
CA PHE A 3 2.56 1.76 -4.22
C PHE A 3 2.63 2.47 -5.57
N LYS A 4 3.52 2.02 -6.45
CA LYS A 4 3.64 2.54 -7.81
C LYS A 4 2.81 1.69 -8.76
N LYS A 5 2.48 2.23 -9.93
CA LYS A 5 1.73 1.50 -10.95
C LYS A 5 2.39 0.20 -11.42
N GLY A 6 3.71 0.07 -11.28
CA GLY A 6 4.44 -1.11 -11.74
C GLY A 6 4.18 -1.37 -13.23
N ALA A 7 3.74 -2.58 -13.55
CA ALA A 7 3.37 -3.00 -14.91
C ALA A 7 1.93 -2.63 -15.32
N MET A 8 1.13 -2.00 -14.44
CA MET A 8 -0.25 -1.63 -14.75
C MET A 8 -0.31 -0.46 -15.74
N GLU A 9 -1.14 -0.60 -16.76
CA GLU A 9 -1.44 0.45 -17.74
C GLU A 9 -2.75 1.18 -17.40
N GLY A 10 -2.87 2.43 -17.86
CA GLY A 10 -4.13 3.19 -17.75
C GLY A 10 -4.52 3.68 -16.35
N ILE A 11 -3.72 3.41 -15.30
CA ILE A 11 -4.05 3.83 -13.93
C ILE A 11 -3.39 5.15 -13.53
N ASP A 12 -4.11 5.94 -12.74
CA ASP A 12 -3.55 7.10 -12.04
C ASP A 12 -3.13 6.72 -10.62
N GLN A 13 -1.85 6.38 -10.44
CA GLN A 13 -1.30 5.93 -9.15
C GLN A 13 -1.41 6.96 -8.00
N ARG A 14 -1.71 8.22 -8.30
CA ARG A 14 -1.98 9.24 -7.28
C ARG A 14 -3.19 8.84 -6.43
N HIS A 15 -4.19 8.25 -7.07
CA HIS A 15 -5.53 8.01 -6.51
C HIS A 15 -5.91 6.54 -6.51
N TYR A 16 -5.52 5.78 -7.53
CA TYR A 16 -5.94 4.39 -7.78
C TYR A 16 -5.88 3.49 -6.54
N PHE A 17 -4.76 3.48 -5.83
CA PHE A 17 -4.62 2.62 -4.66
C PHE A 17 -5.57 3.00 -3.53
N ARG A 18 -5.72 4.31 -3.24
CA ARG A 18 -6.66 4.78 -2.22
C ARG A 18 -8.10 4.50 -2.66
N ASP A 19 -8.46 4.97 -3.85
CA ASP A 19 -9.86 5.14 -4.28
C ASP A 19 -10.48 3.89 -4.88
N GLN A 20 -9.67 2.92 -5.31
CA GLN A 20 -10.15 1.70 -5.98
C GLN A 20 -9.73 0.42 -5.24
N VAL A 21 -8.48 0.35 -4.77
CA VAL A 21 -7.96 -0.86 -4.11
C VAL A 21 -8.33 -0.88 -2.63
N PHE A 22 -8.10 0.23 -1.93
CA PHE A 22 -8.29 0.38 -0.48
C PHE A 22 -9.51 1.22 -0.11
N ASN A 23 -10.48 1.35 -1.01
CA ASN A 23 -11.63 2.25 -0.87
C ASN A 23 -12.53 1.89 0.32
N GLU A 24 -12.59 0.60 0.67
CA GLU A 24 -13.43 0.05 1.74
C GLU A 24 -12.78 0.13 3.14
N LEU A 25 -11.55 0.62 3.25
CA LEU A 25 -10.92 0.76 4.57
C LEU A 25 -11.47 1.97 5.33
N ASP A 26 -11.42 1.90 6.67
CA ASP A 26 -11.73 3.02 7.55
C ASP A 26 -10.58 4.04 7.55
N TRP A 27 -10.57 4.92 6.55
CA TRP A 27 -9.58 6.00 6.44
C TRP A 27 -9.90 7.14 7.38
N ARG A 28 -8.96 7.45 8.26
CA ARG A 28 -9.06 8.53 9.24
C ARG A 28 -8.11 9.65 8.89
N LEU A 29 -8.62 10.88 8.90
CA LEU A 29 -7.80 12.07 8.74
C LEU A 29 -6.83 12.20 9.91
N ASP A 30 -5.58 12.49 9.58
CA ASP A 30 -4.56 12.81 10.56
C ASP A 30 -4.71 14.28 10.96
N THR A 31 -5.10 14.50 12.22
CA THR A 31 -5.41 15.83 12.76
C THR A 31 -4.19 16.54 13.34
N THR A 32 -2.99 15.97 13.24
CA THR A 32 -1.78 16.58 13.78
C THR A 32 -1.33 17.72 12.88
N SER A 33 -0.90 18.86 13.44
CA SER A 33 -0.57 20.08 12.68
C SER A 33 0.54 19.93 11.61
N GLY A 34 1.28 18.81 11.59
CA GLY A 34 2.30 18.49 10.56
C GLY A 34 1.86 17.50 9.48
N THR A 35 0.64 16.97 9.57
CA THR A 35 0.10 15.91 8.72
C THR A 35 -1.28 16.27 8.18
N LEU A 36 -1.68 17.53 8.31
CA LEU A 36 -2.93 18.05 7.76
C LEU A 36 -3.06 17.66 6.27
N GLY A 37 -4.20 17.06 5.92
CA GLY A 37 -4.44 16.52 4.57
C GLY A 37 -3.84 15.13 4.32
N LYS A 38 -3.41 14.42 5.36
CA LYS A 38 -3.07 12.99 5.27
C LYS A 38 -4.15 12.16 5.92
N GLU A 39 -4.37 10.98 5.35
CA GLU A 39 -5.28 9.96 5.85
C GLU A 39 -4.46 8.73 6.24
N GLN A 40 -4.95 7.98 7.21
CA GLN A 40 -4.38 6.71 7.64
C GLN A 40 -5.46 5.65 7.76
N ALA A 41 -5.10 4.41 7.46
CA ALA A 41 -5.95 3.24 7.63
C ALA A 41 -5.10 2.05 8.08
N GLU A 42 -5.73 1.01 8.59
CA GLU A 42 -5.10 -0.28 8.89
C GLU A 42 -5.79 -1.37 8.09
N ALA A 43 -5.01 -2.36 7.66
CA ALA A 43 -5.51 -3.51 6.92
C ALA A 43 -4.61 -4.72 7.15
N GLN A 44 -5.18 -5.91 6.92
CA GLN A 44 -4.47 -7.17 7.06
C GLN A 44 -3.84 -7.56 5.72
N PHE A 45 -2.55 -7.87 5.73
CA PHE A 45 -1.81 -8.32 4.56
C PHE A 45 -1.25 -9.71 4.79
N GLN A 46 -1.73 -10.68 4.03
CA GLN A 46 -1.08 -11.98 3.90
C GLN A 46 0.15 -11.84 3.01
N LEU A 47 1.30 -12.29 3.50
CA LEU A 47 2.54 -12.29 2.73
C LEU A 47 2.85 -13.69 2.22
N VAL A 48 2.99 -13.81 0.90
CA VAL A 48 3.43 -15.04 0.21
C VAL A 48 4.70 -14.70 -0.56
N ILE A 49 5.79 -15.44 -0.33
CA ILE A 49 7.06 -15.20 -1.01
C ILE A 49 7.57 -16.54 -1.52
N ARG A 50 7.71 -16.68 -2.84
CA ARG A 50 8.07 -17.93 -3.54
C ARG A 50 7.22 -19.11 -3.04
N ASP A 51 5.90 -18.92 -3.09
CA ASP A 51 4.87 -19.87 -2.63
C ASP A 51 4.90 -20.24 -1.13
N ILE A 52 5.80 -19.64 -0.34
CA ILE A 52 5.85 -19.83 1.11
C ILE A 52 5.00 -18.76 1.78
N ASN A 53 4.05 -19.19 2.61
CA ASN A 53 3.20 -18.29 3.39
C ASN A 53 3.93 -17.80 4.66
N TYR A 54 4.13 -16.49 4.77
CA TYR A 54 4.76 -15.81 5.91
C TYR A 54 3.73 -15.22 6.90
N GLY A 55 2.47 -15.62 6.76
CA GLY A 55 1.38 -15.23 7.64
C GLY A 55 0.73 -13.89 7.29
N ILE A 56 -0.21 -13.49 8.15
CA ILE A 56 -0.98 -12.25 8.05
C ILE A 56 -0.34 -11.20 8.97
N HIS A 57 -0.21 -9.97 8.46
CA HIS A 57 0.37 -8.84 9.16
C HIS A 57 -0.59 -7.65 9.12
N ASP A 58 -0.87 -7.06 10.28
CA ASP A 58 -1.62 -5.82 10.36
C ASP A 58 -0.69 -4.67 9.97
N LEU A 59 -0.93 -4.08 8.80
CA LEU A 59 -0.10 -3.01 8.26
C LEU A 59 -0.88 -1.70 8.20
N ARG A 60 -0.17 -0.64 8.56
CA ARG A 60 -0.67 0.72 8.42
C ARG A 60 -0.49 1.21 7.00
N LEU A 61 -1.51 1.87 6.48
CA LEU A 61 -1.51 2.59 5.22
C LEU A 61 -1.58 4.09 5.52
N SER A 62 -0.97 4.90 4.65
CA SER A 62 -1.16 6.34 4.67
C SER A 62 -1.35 6.87 3.26
N HIS A 63 -2.22 7.85 3.12
CA HIS A 63 -2.48 8.57 1.88
C HIS A 63 -2.31 10.07 2.13
N ASP A 64 -1.78 10.80 1.16
CA ASP A 64 -1.74 12.27 1.19
C ASP A 64 -2.76 12.78 0.17
N SER A 65 -3.88 13.31 0.65
CA SER A 65 -5.01 13.73 -0.20
C SER A 65 -4.79 15.10 -0.86
N ARG A 66 -3.69 15.77 -0.53
CA ARG A 66 -3.35 17.10 -1.04
C ARG A 66 -2.85 17.05 -2.48
N THR A 67 -3.47 17.86 -3.33
CA THR A 67 -3.16 17.96 -4.76
C THR A 67 -2.19 19.08 -5.11
N ASP A 68 -1.85 19.95 -4.15
CA ASP A 68 -0.96 21.11 -4.27
C ASP A 68 0.49 20.80 -3.85
N THR A 69 0.81 19.53 -3.62
CA THR A 69 2.15 19.11 -3.24
C THR A 69 3.01 18.80 -4.45
N ARG A 70 4.32 19.09 -4.36
CA ARG A 70 5.30 18.70 -5.39
C ARG A 70 5.24 17.21 -5.74
N THR A 71 4.97 16.35 -4.75
CA THR A 71 4.82 14.91 -4.96
C THR A 71 3.66 14.58 -5.90
N TYR A 72 2.52 15.24 -5.71
CA TYR A 72 1.34 15.11 -6.56
C TYR A 72 1.58 15.61 -7.98
N GLU A 73 2.19 16.80 -8.12
CA GLU A 73 2.53 17.41 -9.40
C GLU A 73 3.46 16.54 -10.24
N GLN A 74 4.45 15.92 -9.59
CA GLN A 74 5.37 14.95 -10.21
C GLN A 74 4.72 13.59 -10.52
N ARG A 75 3.40 13.45 -10.32
CA ARG A 75 2.62 12.23 -10.55
C ARG A 75 3.14 11.01 -9.79
N ASN A 76 3.75 11.23 -8.63
CA ASN A 76 4.11 10.13 -7.74
C ASN A 76 2.85 9.52 -7.10
N SER A 77 2.99 8.30 -6.60
CA SER A 77 1.95 7.73 -5.76
C SER A 77 1.84 8.50 -4.45
N MET A 78 0.61 8.71 -4.01
CA MET A 78 0.29 9.36 -2.74
C MET A 78 0.00 8.33 -1.64
N THR A 79 -0.10 7.05 -1.99
CA THR A 79 -0.45 5.96 -1.08
C THR A 79 0.76 5.13 -0.71
N ARG A 80 0.92 4.87 0.59
CA ARG A 80 2.08 4.20 1.18
C ARG A 80 1.64 3.09 2.12
N VAL A 81 2.35 1.96 2.05
CA VAL A 81 2.34 0.92 3.09
C VAL A 81 3.50 1.11 4.05
N HIS A 82 3.22 0.97 5.34
CA HIS A 82 4.20 0.96 6.41
C HIS A 82 4.42 -0.49 6.85
N TRP A 83 5.57 -1.05 6.49
CA TRP A 83 5.84 -2.48 6.67
C TRP A 83 6.00 -2.96 8.11
N GLY A 84 6.14 -2.05 9.08
CA GLY A 84 6.15 -2.41 10.51
C GLY A 84 7.04 -3.61 10.86
N SER A 85 6.45 -4.57 11.59
CA SER A 85 7.08 -5.84 11.96
C SER A 85 7.35 -6.78 10.77
N ALA A 86 6.66 -6.61 9.64
CA ALA A 86 6.89 -7.39 8.43
C ALA A 86 8.13 -6.93 7.65
N LYS A 87 8.75 -5.80 8.01
CA LYS A 87 9.93 -5.26 7.30
C LYS A 87 11.08 -6.28 7.15
N PRO A 88 11.48 -7.07 8.16
CA PRO A 88 12.54 -8.07 8.00
C PRO A 88 12.22 -9.16 6.98
N ILE A 89 10.94 -9.41 6.72
CA ILE A 89 10.46 -10.41 5.75
C ILE A 89 10.57 -9.86 4.33
N ILE A 90 10.19 -8.59 4.11
CA ILE A 90 10.13 -7.98 2.77
C ILE A 90 11.46 -7.34 2.34
N ALA A 91 12.26 -6.87 3.29
CA ALA A 91 13.48 -6.11 3.02
C ALA A 91 14.71 -7.01 2.87
N ARG A 92 14.53 -8.17 2.21
CA ARG A 92 15.60 -9.12 1.92
C ARG A 92 16.21 -8.80 0.56
N GLU A 93 17.53 -8.88 0.46
CA GLU A 93 18.26 -8.58 -0.79
C GLU A 93 17.91 -9.55 -1.92
N ASP A 94 17.58 -10.80 -1.60
CA ASP A 94 17.22 -11.82 -2.58
C ASP A 94 15.84 -11.61 -3.22
N LEU A 95 15.07 -10.63 -2.75
CA LEU A 95 13.81 -10.20 -3.35
C LEU A 95 13.98 -9.01 -4.31
N LEU A 96 15.19 -8.48 -4.47
CA LEU A 96 15.46 -7.43 -5.44
C LEU A 96 15.29 -7.97 -6.87
N GLY A 97 14.67 -7.16 -7.73
CA GLY A 97 14.37 -7.53 -9.11
C GLY A 97 13.17 -8.47 -9.28
N ARG A 98 12.55 -8.91 -8.18
CA ARG A 98 11.34 -9.72 -8.20
C ARG A 98 10.08 -8.88 -8.37
N THR A 99 9.00 -9.54 -8.77
CA THR A 99 7.69 -8.91 -8.97
C THR A 99 6.85 -9.09 -7.73
N LEU A 100 6.30 -7.98 -7.23
CA LEU A 100 5.29 -7.97 -6.19
C LEU A 100 3.92 -7.82 -6.84
N THR A 101 3.05 -8.80 -6.63
CA THR A 101 1.64 -8.75 -7.04
C THR A 101 0.76 -8.58 -5.81
N MET A 102 -0.28 -7.76 -5.93
CA MET A 102 -1.25 -7.54 -4.87
C MET A 102 -2.63 -7.96 -5.33
N TYR A 103 -3.34 -8.67 -4.45
CA TYR A 103 -4.71 -9.09 -4.66
C TYR A 103 -5.58 -8.57 -3.51
N ARG A 104 -6.80 -8.15 -3.84
CA ARG A 104 -7.85 -7.89 -2.86
C ARG A 104 -8.61 -9.18 -2.62
N ASN A 105 -8.87 -9.52 -1.37
CA ASN A 105 -9.77 -10.63 -1.05
C ASN A 105 -11.23 -10.16 -1.21
N GLU A 106 -11.99 -10.78 -2.09
CA GLU A 106 -13.40 -10.41 -2.33
C GLU A 106 -14.35 -10.92 -1.24
N LEU A 107 -13.95 -11.93 -0.47
CA LEU A 107 -14.76 -12.54 0.59
C LEU A 107 -14.52 -11.92 1.96
N TYR A 108 -13.30 -11.40 2.19
CA TYR A 108 -12.90 -10.81 3.47
C TYR A 108 -12.45 -9.37 3.26
N HIS A 109 -13.35 -8.43 3.52
CA HIS A 109 -13.06 -7.00 3.47
C HIS A 109 -11.86 -6.65 4.36
N GLY A 110 -11.00 -5.75 3.87
CA GLY A 110 -9.80 -5.33 4.60
C GLY A 110 -8.67 -6.35 4.63
N VAL A 111 -8.80 -7.49 3.94
CA VAL A 111 -7.75 -8.49 3.79
C VAL A 111 -7.18 -8.43 2.36
N PHE A 112 -5.86 -8.30 2.27
CA PHE A 112 -5.12 -8.25 1.03
C PHE A 112 -4.05 -9.34 1.02
N VAL A 113 -3.69 -9.80 -0.18
CA VAL A 113 -2.58 -10.72 -0.37
C VAL A 113 -1.48 -9.98 -1.12
N ILE A 114 -0.26 -10.06 -0.61
CA ILE A 114 0.95 -9.63 -1.31
C ILE A 114 1.76 -10.88 -1.61
N GLU A 115 2.01 -11.10 -2.89
CA GLU A 115 2.80 -12.21 -3.41
C GLU A 115 4.08 -11.66 -4.05
N ILE A 116 5.23 -12.28 -3.76
CA ILE A 116 6.52 -11.96 -4.36
C ILE A 116 7.14 -13.24 -4.94
N ASP A 117 7.40 -13.26 -6.24
CA ASP A 117 8.11 -14.35 -6.96
C ASP A 117 9.64 -14.39 -6.67
#